data_AF-A0A7X3G1D5-F1
#
_entry.id   AF-A0A7X3G1D5-F1
#
_cell.length_a   1.000
_cell.length_b   1.000
_cell.length_c   1.000
_cell.angle_alpha   90.00
_cell.angle_beta   90.00
_cell.angle_gamma   90.00
#
_symmetry.space_group_name_H-M   'P 1'
#
loop_
_entity.id
_entity.type
_entity.pdbx_description
1 polymer ?
#
loop_
_entity_poly.entity_id
_entity_poly.type
_entity_poly.pdbx_seq_one_letter_code
_entity_poly.pdbx_strand_id
1 'polypeptide(L)'
;MTWKAVVPACAGLGLLAVLMVPAWRSTPPAVTPAVAPVPPASTTGAAAGPAWLSDLGAPPVPLPAPAEPLAQRIERLVASGDPRDAYRAWWLLHACVVFGRTGHLPERDGTEPDAIADPAHACATVNERMKMARIDHLERAARGGVDGALAELVEEGPFGDPTALTTRPDDPLVKEWKERINGMLNEQAEQGYWASLYQLFTGFWFGHPAIAADRQSALAYGMALRDIMVKLDGVPEQQAIPFNGPFLDEIGTGLTPEQKARAQAHADAIVARAADQRDIANRISIKQKK
;
A
#
# COMPACT_ATOMS: atom_id res chain seq x y z
N MET A 1 -4.19 68.90 -0.84
CA MET A 1 -5.23 67.92 -0.45
C MET A 1 -4.54 66.58 -0.28
N THR A 2 -4.37 66.17 0.97
CA THR A 2 -3.62 65.00 1.41
C THR A 2 -4.57 63.81 1.55
N TRP A 3 -4.34 62.74 0.79
CA TRP A 3 -5.05 61.48 0.98
C TRP A 3 -4.16 60.52 1.78
N LYS A 4 -4.65 60.11 2.96
CA LYS A 4 -4.01 59.15 3.85
C LYS A 4 -4.31 57.74 3.36
N ALA A 5 -3.28 56.97 3.04
CA ALA A 5 -3.38 55.53 2.88
C ALA A 5 -3.48 54.88 4.26
N VAL A 6 -4.53 54.10 4.50
CA VAL A 6 -4.68 53.23 5.67
C VAL A 6 -4.28 51.83 5.24
N VAL A 7 -3.15 51.35 5.76
CA VAL A 7 -2.71 49.95 5.64
C VAL A 7 -3.26 49.20 6.86
N PRO A 8 -4.09 48.15 6.72
CA PRO A 8 -4.37 47.26 7.83
C PRO A 8 -3.23 46.26 7.97
N ALA A 9 -2.60 46.28 9.14
CA ALA A 9 -1.72 45.24 9.62
C ALA A 9 -2.56 43.99 9.93
N CYS A 10 -2.38 42.91 9.16
CA CYS A 10 -2.85 41.59 9.53
C CYS A 10 -1.66 40.74 9.94
N ALA A 11 -1.70 40.32 11.21
CA ALA A 11 -0.77 39.44 11.86
C ALA A 11 -0.63 38.12 11.10
N GLY A 12 0.59 37.82 10.66
CA GLY A 12 0.97 36.48 10.18
C GLY A 12 1.14 35.55 11.37
N LEU A 13 0.07 34.86 11.77
CA LEU A 13 0.16 33.64 12.57
C LEU A 13 0.62 32.52 11.64
N GLY A 14 1.89 32.16 11.72
CA GLY A 14 2.44 30.97 11.08
C GLY A 14 1.85 29.71 11.71
N LEU A 15 0.92 29.07 11.01
CA LEU A 15 0.47 27.71 11.32
C LEU A 15 1.48 26.74 10.70
N LEU A 16 2.38 26.24 11.54
CA LEU A 16 3.14 25.02 11.28
C LEU A 16 2.15 23.85 11.32
N ALA A 17 1.67 23.42 10.15
CA ALA A 17 0.95 22.17 10.02
C ALA A 17 1.96 21.02 10.07
N VAL A 18 2.09 20.39 11.24
CA VAL A 18 2.82 19.14 11.38
C VAL A 18 1.97 18.05 10.74
N LEU A 19 2.42 17.54 9.58
CA LEU A 19 1.90 16.34 8.94
C LEU A 19 2.18 15.13 9.85
N MET A 20 1.26 14.88 10.79
CA MET A 20 1.16 13.58 11.45
C MET A 20 0.32 12.69 10.54
N VAL A 21 0.97 11.78 9.82
CA VAL A 21 0.30 10.63 9.19
C VAL A 21 0.00 9.65 10.33
N PRO A 22 -1.26 9.44 10.76
CA PRO A 22 -1.54 8.40 11.71
C PRO A 22 -1.35 7.06 11.00
N ALA A 23 -0.35 6.29 11.42
CA ALA A 23 -0.22 4.89 11.05
C ALA A 23 -1.36 4.12 11.73
N TRP A 24 -2.48 3.93 11.03
CA TRP A 24 -3.56 3.06 11.47
C TRP A 24 -3.09 1.61 11.30
N ARG A 25 -2.42 1.09 12.34
CA ARG A 25 -2.10 -0.33 12.45
C ARG A 25 -3.25 -1.05 13.14
N SER A 26 -3.92 -1.94 12.41
CA SER A 26 -4.73 -2.98 13.04
C SER A 26 -3.78 -3.94 13.74
N THR A 27 -3.70 -3.88 15.07
CA THR A 27 -3.01 -4.88 15.88
C THR A 27 -3.89 -6.14 15.97
N PRO A 28 -3.56 -7.25 15.31
CA PRO A 28 -4.19 -8.52 15.65
C PRO A 28 -3.76 -8.93 17.07
N PRO A 29 -4.64 -9.56 17.86
CA PRO A 29 -4.26 -10.07 19.18
C PRO A 29 -3.15 -11.10 19.03
N ALA A 30 -2.12 -10.98 19.87
CA ALA A 30 -1.02 -11.92 19.93
C ALA A 30 -1.54 -13.34 20.23
N VAL A 31 -1.53 -14.19 19.22
CA VAL A 31 -1.71 -15.64 19.41
C VAL A 31 -0.34 -16.19 19.75
N THR A 32 -0.12 -16.49 21.03
CA THR A 32 1.00 -17.31 21.48
C THR A 32 0.92 -18.66 20.76
N PRO A 33 1.93 -19.08 19.98
CA PRO A 33 1.92 -20.41 19.41
C PRO A 33 2.01 -21.44 20.55
N ALA A 34 0.97 -22.26 20.67
CA ALA A 34 1.00 -23.44 21.52
C ALA A 34 2.05 -24.42 20.96
N VAL A 35 3.08 -24.69 21.75
CA VAL A 35 4.07 -25.73 21.48
C VAL A 35 3.35 -27.08 21.55
N ALA A 36 3.20 -27.74 20.41
CA ALA A 36 2.74 -29.12 20.37
C ALA A 36 3.85 -30.06 20.94
N PRO A 37 3.51 -31.05 21.76
CA PRO A 37 4.47 -32.02 22.26
C PRO A 37 4.93 -32.94 21.13
N VAL A 38 6.25 -33.04 20.95
CA VAL A 38 6.92 -33.99 20.06
C VAL A 38 6.70 -35.41 20.60
N PRO A 39 6.23 -36.38 19.78
CA PRO A 39 6.15 -37.77 20.21
C PRO A 39 7.56 -38.38 20.33
N PRO A 40 7.81 -39.27 21.32
CA PRO A 40 9.11 -39.90 21.46
C PRO A 40 9.39 -40.84 20.28
N ALA A 41 10.53 -40.63 19.64
CA ALA A 41 11.07 -41.52 18.62
C ALA A 41 11.36 -42.91 19.23
N SER A 42 10.88 -43.95 18.55
CA SER A 42 11.12 -45.35 18.91
C SER A 42 12.59 -45.68 18.69
N THR A 43 13.31 -45.99 19.77
CA THR A 43 14.66 -46.55 19.74
C THR A 43 14.61 -48.00 19.26
N THR A 44 14.87 -48.20 17.96
CA THR A 44 15.27 -49.51 17.45
C THR A 44 16.75 -49.70 17.74
N GLY A 45 17.07 -50.78 18.46
CA GLY A 45 18.42 -51.07 18.93
C GLY A 45 19.43 -51.25 17.79
N ALA A 46 20.56 -50.58 17.92
CA ALA A 46 21.80 -50.91 17.23
C ALA A 46 22.87 -51.16 18.30
N ALA A 47 23.59 -52.27 18.12
CA ALA A 47 24.56 -52.82 19.06
C ALA A 47 25.63 -51.81 19.49
N ALA A 48 26.00 -51.85 20.77
CA ALA A 48 27.11 -51.09 21.33
C ALA A 48 28.44 -51.53 20.69
N GLY A 49 28.95 -50.72 19.76
CA GLY A 49 30.33 -50.80 19.31
C GLY A 49 31.30 -50.29 20.39
N PRO A 50 32.58 -50.71 20.35
CA PRO A 50 33.56 -50.33 21.36
C PRO A 50 33.85 -48.82 21.33
N ALA A 51 33.89 -48.21 22.52
CA ALA A 51 33.89 -46.76 22.78
C ALA A 51 35.12 -45.96 22.28
N TRP A 52 36.07 -46.58 21.58
CA TRP A 52 37.28 -45.92 21.09
C TRP A 52 37.18 -45.40 19.65
N LEU A 53 36.05 -45.63 18.96
CA LEU A 53 35.77 -45.10 17.62
C LEU A 53 34.96 -43.79 17.64
N SER A 54 34.55 -43.29 18.81
CA SER A 54 33.68 -42.10 18.93
C SER A 54 34.37 -40.76 18.63
N ASP A 55 35.70 -40.76 18.46
CA ASP A 55 36.49 -39.54 18.21
C ASP A 55 36.81 -39.30 16.72
N LEU A 56 36.31 -40.16 15.83
CA LEU A 56 36.45 -40.02 14.38
C LEU A 56 35.07 -39.87 13.73
N GLY A 57 34.58 -38.63 13.70
CA GLY A 57 33.52 -38.23 12.79
C GLY A 57 32.19 -37.95 13.47
N ALA A 58 32.11 -36.82 14.17
CA ALA A 58 30.88 -36.05 14.05
C ALA A 58 30.70 -35.77 12.54
N PRO A 59 29.57 -36.15 11.90
CA PRO A 59 29.31 -35.73 10.54
C PRO A 59 29.40 -34.21 10.52
N PRO A 60 30.10 -33.60 9.54
CA PRO A 60 30.19 -32.16 9.45
C PRO A 60 28.77 -31.61 9.52
N VAL A 61 28.53 -30.66 10.43
CA VAL A 61 27.27 -29.91 10.48
C VAL A 61 27.02 -29.44 9.05
N PRO A 62 25.91 -29.86 8.39
CA PRO A 62 25.66 -29.46 7.03
C PRO A 62 25.69 -27.94 6.99
N LEU A 63 26.61 -27.39 6.21
CA LEU A 63 26.66 -25.96 5.96
C LEU A 63 25.27 -25.53 5.52
N PRO A 64 24.72 -24.42 6.06
CA PRO A 64 23.43 -23.92 5.62
C PRO A 64 23.48 -23.78 4.09
N ALA A 65 22.48 -24.31 3.41
CA ALA A 65 22.38 -24.19 1.96
C ALA A 65 22.53 -22.70 1.60
N PRO A 66 23.27 -22.37 0.52
CA PRO A 66 23.42 -20.98 0.11
C PRO A 66 22.04 -20.36 -0.06
N ALA A 67 21.83 -19.20 0.55
CA ALA A 67 20.58 -18.47 0.42
C ALA A 67 20.30 -18.24 -1.08
N GLU A 68 19.06 -18.52 -1.51
CA GLU A 68 18.61 -18.28 -2.89
C GLU A 68 18.97 -16.85 -3.30
N PRO A 69 19.70 -16.64 -4.42
CA PRO A 69 19.98 -15.31 -4.95
C PRO A 69 18.70 -14.51 -5.14
N LEU A 70 18.72 -13.22 -4.80
CA LEU A 70 17.53 -12.38 -4.85
C LEU A 70 16.93 -12.32 -6.27
N ALA A 71 17.76 -12.26 -7.30
CA ALA A 71 17.28 -12.30 -8.68
C ALA A 71 16.49 -13.57 -9.02
N GLN A 72 16.96 -14.74 -8.59
CA GLN A 72 16.26 -16.02 -8.80
C GLN A 72 14.91 -16.05 -8.07
N ARG A 73 14.87 -15.50 -6.84
CA ARG A 73 13.62 -15.34 -6.10
C ARG A 73 12.62 -14.46 -6.83
N ILE A 74 13.07 -13.32 -7.37
CA ILE A 74 12.22 -12.39 -8.13
C ILE A 74 11.70 -13.08 -9.40
N GLU A 75 12.54 -13.80 -10.13
CA GLU A 75 12.12 -14.55 -11.33
C GLU A 75 11.03 -15.58 -11.00
N ARG A 76 11.19 -16.30 -9.89
CA ARG A 76 10.19 -17.26 -9.41
C ARG A 76 8.86 -16.60 -9.05
N LEU A 77 8.89 -15.46 -8.36
CA LEU A 77 7.70 -14.67 -8.04
C LEU A 77 7.02 -14.17 -9.32
N VAL A 78 7.79 -13.65 -10.28
CA VAL A 78 7.26 -13.14 -11.55
C VAL A 78 6.66 -14.27 -12.40
N ALA A 79 7.24 -15.47 -12.35
CA ALA A 79 6.79 -16.63 -13.11
C ALA A 79 5.51 -17.27 -12.54
N SER A 80 5.14 -17.02 -11.29
CA SER A 80 3.93 -17.60 -10.69
C SER A 80 2.64 -17.08 -11.32
N GLY A 81 2.69 -15.86 -11.87
CA GLY A 81 1.53 -15.17 -12.43
C GLY A 81 0.53 -14.64 -11.38
N ASP A 82 0.77 -14.87 -10.09
CA ASP A 82 -0.06 -14.32 -9.02
C ASP A 82 0.19 -12.80 -8.89
N PRO A 83 -0.86 -11.94 -8.95
CA PRO A 83 -0.73 -10.51 -8.70
C PRO A 83 -0.02 -10.16 -7.38
N ARG A 84 -0.21 -10.95 -6.32
CA ARG A 84 0.46 -10.73 -5.02
C ARG A 84 1.96 -10.97 -5.12
N ASP A 85 2.39 -11.99 -5.85
CA ASP A 85 3.80 -12.23 -6.11
C ASP A 85 4.40 -11.16 -7.02
N ALA A 86 3.63 -10.61 -7.97
CA ALA A 86 4.06 -9.45 -8.75
C ALA A 86 4.29 -8.22 -7.86
N TYR A 87 3.45 -7.98 -6.85
CA TYR A 87 3.66 -6.89 -5.88
C TYR A 87 4.92 -7.11 -5.04
N ARG A 88 5.13 -8.34 -4.57
CA ARG A 88 6.35 -8.72 -3.82
C ARG A 88 7.61 -8.54 -4.67
N ALA A 89 7.55 -8.95 -5.94
CA ALA A 89 8.64 -8.74 -6.89
C ALA A 89 8.93 -7.25 -7.12
N TRP A 90 7.90 -6.40 -7.30
CA TRP A 90 8.09 -4.95 -7.37
C TRP A 90 8.79 -4.43 -6.12
N TRP A 91 8.32 -4.80 -4.92
CA TRP A 91 8.91 -4.31 -3.68
C TRP A 91 10.40 -4.64 -3.56
N LEU A 92 10.78 -5.89 -3.84
CA LEU A 92 12.18 -6.31 -3.80
C LEU A 92 13.06 -5.51 -4.77
N LEU A 93 12.55 -5.24 -5.98
CA LEU A 93 13.23 -4.42 -6.97
C LEU A 93 13.31 -2.95 -6.55
N HIS A 94 12.21 -2.38 -6.05
CA HIS A 94 12.12 -1.02 -5.53
C HIS A 94 13.11 -0.82 -4.38
N ALA A 95 13.16 -1.75 -3.42
CA ALA A 95 14.09 -1.73 -2.31
C ALA A 95 15.55 -1.69 -2.77
N CYS A 96 15.92 -2.45 -3.81
CA CYS A 96 17.26 -2.39 -4.39
C CYS A 96 17.55 -1.08 -5.13
N VAL A 97 16.55 -0.46 -5.78
CA VAL A 97 16.69 0.86 -6.40
C VAL A 97 16.91 1.94 -5.34
N VAL A 98 16.12 1.93 -4.27
CA VAL A 98 16.27 2.87 -3.14
C VAL A 98 17.62 2.67 -2.46
N PHE A 99 17.97 1.43 -2.11
CA PHE A 99 19.26 1.11 -1.49
C PHE A 99 20.45 1.57 -2.34
N GLY A 100 20.40 1.37 -3.66
CA GLY A 100 21.45 1.86 -4.57
C GLY A 100 21.61 3.38 -4.59
N ARG A 101 20.56 4.14 -4.25
CA ARG A 101 20.59 5.61 -4.21
C ARG A 101 20.95 6.16 -2.82
N THR A 102 20.46 5.52 -1.75
CA THR A 102 20.51 6.07 -0.39
C THR A 102 21.44 5.31 0.55
N GLY A 103 21.86 4.10 0.19
CA GLY A 103 22.57 3.18 1.09
C GLY A 103 21.69 2.53 2.16
N HIS A 104 20.36 2.77 2.13
CA HIS A 104 19.42 2.26 3.12
C HIS A 104 18.22 1.58 2.43
N LEU A 105 17.74 0.49 3.02
CA LEU A 105 16.47 -0.10 2.59
C LEU A 105 15.31 0.81 3.01
N PRO A 106 14.26 0.92 2.18
CA PRO A 106 13.03 1.58 2.60
C PRO A 106 12.40 0.81 3.76
N GLU A 107 11.75 1.54 4.67
CA GLU A 107 11.05 0.93 5.80
C GLU A 107 9.92 0.04 5.30
N ARG A 108 9.82 -1.14 5.90
CA ARG A 108 8.69 -2.05 5.73
C ARG A 108 8.53 -2.86 7.00
N ASP A 109 7.31 -3.28 7.29
CA ASP A 109 7.02 -4.07 8.49
C ASP A 109 7.82 -5.38 8.43
N GLY A 110 8.84 -5.52 9.29
CA GLY A 110 9.85 -6.58 9.23
C GLY A 110 9.36 -8.01 9.52
N THR A 111 8.06 -8.28 9.45
CA THR A 111 7.44 -9.60 9.63
C THR A 111 7.23 -10.36 8.32
N GLU A 112 7.57 -9.76 7.18
CA GLU A 112 7.27 -10.32 5.87
C GLU A 112 8.35 -11.29 5.39
N PRO A 113 7.99 -12.31 4.60
CA PRO A 113 8.91 -13.36 4.13
C PRO A 113 10.01 -12.85 3.18
N ASP A 114 9.94 -11.58 2.76
CA ASP A 114 10.82 -10.98 1.75
C ASP A 114 11.84 -10.01 2.34
N ALA A 115 12.12 -10.10 3.65
CA ALA A 115 13.17 -9.31 4.28
C ALA A 115 14.55 -9.55 3.64
N ILE A 116 15.26 -8.45 3.37
CA ILE A 116 16.61 -8.48 2.80
C ILE A 116 17.62 -8.27 3.93
N ALA A 117 18.24 -9.36 4.40
CA ALA A 117 19.16 -9.33 5.54
C ALA A 117 20.53 -8.70 5.21
N ASP A 118 21.08 -8.97 4.02
CA ASP A 118 22.29 -8.35 3.49
C ASP A 118 21.96 -7.65 2.16
N PRO A 119 21.62 -6.36 2.19
CA PRO A 119 21.20 -5.62 1.00
C PRO A 119 22.29 -5.48 -0.05
N ALA A 120 23.54 -5.32 0.38
CA ALA A 120 24.68 -5.15 -0.52
C ALA A 120 24.89 -6.42 -1.35
N HIS A 121 24.90 -7.59 -0.71
CA HIS A 121 25.04 -8.85 -1.42
C HIS A 121 23.78 -9.22 -2.24
N ALA A 122 22.60 -9.07 -1.65
CA ALA A 122 21.35 -9.45 -2.31
C ALA A 122 21.10 -8.61 -3.58
N CYS A 123 21.20 -7.29 -3.48
CA CYS A 123 20.93 -6.39 -4.61
C CYS A 123 22.01 -6.46 -5.70
N ALA A 124 23.22 -6.93 -5.39
CA ALA A 124 24.25 -7.19 -6.41
C ALA A 124 23.85 -8.29 -7.41
N THR A 125 22.92 -9.18 -7.04
CA THR A 125 22.40 -10.22 -7.94
C THR A 125 21.37 -9.67 -8.94
N VAL A 126 20.80 -8.48 -8.69
CA VAL A 126 19.72 -7.90 -9.49
C VAL A 126 20.30 -6.95 -10.55
N ASN A 127 20.06 -7.26 -11.82
CA ASN A 127 20.54 -6.43 -12.93
C ASN A 127 19.60 -5.24 -13.25
N GLU A 128 20.10 -4.29 -14.05
CA GLU A 128 19.35 -3.09 -14.42
C GLU A 128 18.06 -3.36 -15.19
N ARG A 129 18.04 -4.39 -16.06
CA ARG A 129 16.82 -4.77 -16.78
C ARG A 129 15.71 -5.17 -15.82
N MET A 130 16.02 -5.91 -14.76
CA MET A 130 15.04 -6.27 -13.72
C MET A 130 14.53 -5.02 -12.99
N LYS A 131 15.43 -4.10 -12.62
CA LYS A 131 15.05 -2.84 -11.96
C LYS A 131 14.13 -1.96 -12.83
N MET A 132 14.37 -1.94 -14.14
CA MET A 132 13.51 -1.23 -15.10
C MET A 132 12.12 -1.88 -15.23
N ALA A 133 12.02 -3.21 -15.11
CA ALA A 133 10.74 -3.93 -15.19
C ALA A 133 9.86 -3.80 -13.93
N ARG A 134 10.33 -3.14 -12.86
CA ARG A 134 9.61 -3.06 -11.58
C ARG A 134 8.20 -2.47 -11.73
N ILE A 135 8.04 -1.44 -12.57
CA ILE A 135 6.76 -0.75 -12.75
C ILE A 135 5.74 -1.65 -13.43
N ASP A 136 6.16 -2.50 -14.36
CA ASP A 136 5.29 -3.49 -15.01
C ASP A 136 4.76 -4.53 -14.00
N HIS A 137 5.56 -4.85 -12.97
CA HIS A 137 5.16 -5.78 -11.91
C HIS A 137 4.13 -5.12 -10.98
N LEU A 138 4.36 -3.86 -10.62
CA LEU A 138 3.42 -3.09 -9.83
C LEU A 138 2.09 -2.87 -10.55
N GLU A 139 2.13 -2.57 -11.84
CA GLU A 139 0.92 -2.39 -12.64
C GLU A 139 0.11 -3.70 -12.74
N ARG A 140 0.77 -4.85 -12.90
CA ARG A 140 0.09 -6.16 -12.83
C ARG A 140 -0.56 -6.40 -11.48
N ALA A 141 0.12 -6.07 -10.38
CA ALA A 141 -0.44 -6.19 -9.04
C ALA A 141 -1.66 -5.28 -8.84
N ALA A 142 -1.57 -4.03 -9.28
CA ALA A 142 -2.65 -3.05 -9.19
C ALA A 142 -3.88 -3.50 -9.99
N ARG A 143 -3.71 -3.99 -11.23
CA ARG A 143 -4.80 -4.57 -12.04
C ARG A 143 -5.40 -5.82 -11.42
N GLY A 144 -4.58 -6.61 -10.72
CA GLY A 144 -5.04 -7.78 -9.97
C GLY A 144 -5.72 -7.45 -8.64
N GLY A 145 -5.88 -6.17 -8.29
CA GLY A 145 -6.56 -5.74 -7.07
C GLY A 145 -5.78 -6.03 -5.79
N VAL A 146 -4.45 -6.13 -5.87
CA VAL A 146 -3.61 -6.25 -4.67
C VAL A 146 -3.68 -4.95 -3.87
N ASP A 147 -4.02 -5.07 -2.59
CA ASP A 147 -4.15 -3.92 -1.69
C ASP A 147 -2.84 -3.11 -1.62
N GLY A 148 -2.96 -1.79 -1.61
CA GLY A 148 -1.83 -0.85 -1.66
C GLY A 148 -1.11 -0.72 -3.02
N ALA A 149 -1.16 -1.72 -3.90
CA ALA A 149 -0.38 -1.70 -5.15
C ALA A 149 -0.72 -0.52 -6.08
N LEU A 150 -2.00 -0.13 -6.16
CA LEU A 150 -2.39 1.03 -6.96
C LEU A 150 -1.95 2.35 -6.33
N ALA A 151 -1.94 2.46 -5.00
CA ALA A 151 -1.44 3.65 -4.32
C ALA A 151 0.07 3.82 -4.58
N GLU A 152 0.85 2.75 -4.43
CA GLU A 152 2.28 2.77 -4.76
C GLU A 152 2.53 3.11 -6.25
N LEU A 153 1.65 2.65 -7.15
CA LEU A 153 1.78 2.97 -8.57
C LEU A 153 1.58 4.47 -8.83
N VAL A 154 0.69 5.12 -8.09
CA VAL A 154 0.50 6.58 -8.16
C VAL A 154 1.77 7.31 -7.74
N GLU A 155 2.42 6.87 -6.66
CA GLU A 155 3.62 7.50 -6.10
C GLU A 155 4.89 7.24 -6.94
N GLU A 156 5.00 6.10 -7.63
CA GLU A 156 6.10 5.84 -8.57
C GLU A 156 6.03 6.74 -9.82
N GLY A 157 4.84 7.21 -10.18
CA GLY A 157 4.63 8.08 -11.33
C GLY A 157 4.88 7.42 -12.70
N PRO A 158 4.79 8.21 -13.79
CA PRO A 158 4.99 7.73 -15.14
C PRO A 158 6.37 7.07 -15.32
N PHE A 159 6.40 5.79 -15.68
CA PHE A 159 7.62 5.02 -15.91
C PHE A 159 8.60 4.99 -14.72
N GLY A 160 8.11 5.21 -13.49
CA GLY A 160 8.95 5.25 -12.29
C GLY A 160 9.69 6.58 -12.09
N ASP A 161 9.19 7.65 -12.71
CA ASP A 161 9.62 9.04 -12.55
C ASP A 161 8.45 9.90 -12.05
N PRO A 162 8.28 10.08 -10.72
CA PRO A 162 7.20 10.90 -10.18
C PRO A 162 7.32 12.37 -10.56
N THR A 163 8.54 12.85 -10.83
CA THR A 163 8.77 14.25 -11.21
C THR A 163 8.24 14.55 -12.61
N ALA A 164 7.99 13.55 -13.45
CA ALA A 164 7.39 13.72 -14.77
C ALA A 164 6.03 14.44 -14.70
N LEU A 165 5.26 14.20 -13.64
CA LEU A 165 3.93 14.78 -13.47
C LEU A 165 3.96 16.31 -13.32
N THR A 166 5.08 16.87 -12.86
CA THR A 166 5.25 18.32 -12.66
C THR A 166 6.18 18.95 -13.69
N THR A 167 7.22 18.23 -14.13
CA THR A 167 8.25 18.77 -15.06
C THR A 167 7.84 18.68 -16.52
N ARG A 168 6.97 17.72 -16.88
CA ARG A 168 6.49 17.49 -18.26
C ARG A 168 5.01 17.08 -18.31
N PRO A 169 4.10 17.88 -17.72
CA PRO A 169 2.68 17.52 -17.61
C PRO A 169 1.97 17.41 -18.96
N ASP A 170 2.53 18.02 -20.01
CA ASP A 170 1.94 18.02 -21.35
C ASP A 170 2.39 16.87 -22.26
N ASP A 171 3.38 16.09 -21.83
CA ASP A 171 3.86 14.89 -22.53
C ASP A 171 2.68 13.92 -22.74
N PRO A 172 2.40 13.48 -23.99
CA PRO A 172 1.30 12.55 -24.28
C PRO A 172 1.35 11.28 -23.44
N LEU A 173 2.54 10.75 -23.13
CA LEU A 173 2.69 9.54 -22.33
C LEU A 173 2.37 9.79 -20.85
N VAL A 174 2.66 10.99 -20.34
CA VAL A 174 2.27 11.40 -18.98
C VAL A 174 0.76 11.55 -18.89
N LYS A 175 0.12 12.13 -19.91
CA LYS A 175 -1.35 12.24 -19.98
C LYS A 175 -2.03 10.87 -20.03
N GLU A 176 -1.56 9.98 -20.90
CA GLU A 176 -2.08 8.60 -21.00
C GLU A 176 -1.90 7.84 -19.69
N TRP A 177 -0.74 7.97 -19.04
CA TRP A 177 -0.51 7.39 -17.72
C TRP A 177 -1.51 7.93 -16.69
N LYS A 178 -1.71 9.26 -16.63
CA LYS A 178 -2.66 9.87 -15.69
C LYS A 178 -4.09 9.38 -15.92
N GLU A 179 -4.54 9.35 -17.17
CA GLU A 179 -5.87 8.87 -17.53
C GLU A 179 -6.09 7.42 -17.08
N ARG A 180 -5.12 6.55 -17.38
CA ARG A 180 -5.16 5.14 -16.96
C ARG A 180 -5.20 4.97 -15.45
N ILE A 181 -4.35 5.69 -14.70
CA ILE A 181 -4.30 5.62 -13.24
C ILE A 181 -5.60 6.13 -12.61
N ASN A 182 -6.14 7.26 -13.08
CA ASN A 182 -7.43 7.74 -12.60
C ASN A 182 -8.57 6.78 -12.96
N GLY A 183 -8.52 6.14 -14.14
CA GLY A 183 -9.46 5.08 -14.52
C GLY A 183 -9.46 3.92 -13.53
N MET A 184 -8.27 3.37 -13.23
CA MET A 184 -8.13 2.28 -12.26
C MET A 184 -8.56 2.68 -10.85
N LEU A 185 -8.19 3.88 -10.40
CA LEU A 185 -8.58 4.40 -9.09
C LEU A 185 -10.10 4.55 -9.00
N ASN A 186 -10.73 5.14 -10.01
CA ASN A 186 -12.17 5.31 -10.06
C ASN A 186 -12.87 3.95 -10.06
N GLU A 187 -12.45 3.00 -10.89
CA GLU A 187 -13.04 1.65 -10.94
C GLU A 187 -12.99 0.93 -9.58
N GLN A 188 -11.86 1.02 -8.87
CA GLN A 188 -11.73 0.42 -7.53
C GLN A 188 -12.51 1.21 -6.47
N ALA A 189 -12.48 2.54 -6.52
CA ALA A 189 -13.24 3.39 -5.61
C ALA A 189 -14.74 3.16 -5.76
N GLU A 190 -15.24 3.03 -7.00
CA GLU A 190 -16.63 2.67 -7.26
C GLU A 190 -16.99 1.34 -6.61
N GLN A 191 -16.07 0.37 -6.58
CA GLN A 191 -16.30 -0.92 -5.94
C GLN A 191 -16.21 -0.87 -4.40
N GLY A 192 -15.82 0.27 -3.80
CA GLY A 192 -15.72 0.42 -2.35
C GLY A 192 -14.35 0.08 -1.76
N TYR A 193 -13.30 0.00 -2.60
CA TYR A 193 -11.93 -0.23 -2.13
C TYR A 193 -11.42 0.99 -1.36
N TRP A 194 -11.12 0.79 -0.08
CA TRP A 194 -10.72 1.85 0.85
C TRP A 194 -9.49 2.63 0.37
N ALA A 195 -8.42 1.94 -0.04
CA ALA A 195 -7.18 2.58 -0.48
C ALA A 195 -7.38 3.53 -1.67
N SER A 196 -8.22 3.12 -2.64
CA SER A 196 -8.48 3.93 -3.84
C SER A 196 -9.38 5.13 -3.55
N LEU A 197 -10.41 4.95 -2.70
CA LEU A 197 -11.20 6.06 -2.18
C LEU A 197 -10.32 7.07 -1.45
N TYR A 198 -9.44 6.57 -0.58
CA TYR A 198 -8.51 7.38 0.20
C TYR A 198 -7.57 8.16 -0.72
N GLN A 199 -6.95 7.52 -1.71
CA GLN A 199 -6.02 8.16 -2.64
C GLN A 199 -6.69 9.24 -3.49
N LEU A 200 -7.92 9.01 -3.98
CA LEU A 200 -8.66 10.02 -4.76
C LEU A 200 -9.02 11.23 -3.89
N PHE A 201 -9.47 11.00 -2.66
CA PHE A 201 -9.81 12.08 -1.74
C PHE A 201 -8.59 12.88 -1.32
N THR A 202 -7.55 12.23 -0.79
CA THR A 202 -6.35 12.92 -0.29
C THR A 202 -5.54 13.53 -1.43
N GLY A 203 -5.51 12.87 -2.59
CA GLY A 203 -4.88 13.41 -3.78
C GLY A 203 -5.56 14.67 -4.28
N PHE A 204 -6.89 14.74 -4.28
CA PHE A 204 -7.59 16.00 -4.53
C PHE A 204 -7.24 17.05 -3.47
N TRP A 205 -7.33 16.68 -2.19
CA TRP A 205 -7.16 17.59 -1.06
C TRP A 205 -5.77 18.23 -1.01
N PHE A 206 -4.72 17.44 -1.20
CA PHE A 206 -3.34 17.90 -1.19
C PHE A 206 -2.84 18.36 -2.57
N GLY A 207 -3.67 18.30 -3.61
CA GLY A 207 -3.31 18.72 -4.97
C GLY A 207 -2.27 17.80 -5.63
N HIS A 208 -2.36 16.49 -5.41
CA HIS A 208 -1.45 15.51 -5.98
C HIS A 208 -1.50 15.56 -7.52
N PRO A 209 -0.36 15.75 -8.22
CA PRO A 209 -0.33 15.98 -9.67
C PRO A 209 -0.92 14.86 -10.54
N ALA A 210 -0.98 13.63 -10.02
CA ALA A 210 -1.59 12.50 -10.72
C ALA A 210 -3.12 12.51 -10.67
N ILE A 211 -3.73 13.12 -9.66
CA ILE A 211 -5.16 12.97 -9.35
C ILE A 211 -5.97 14.10 -10.00
N ALA A 212 -7.14 13.74 -10.55
CA ALA A 212 -8.04 14.72 -11.15
C ALA A 212 -8.57 15.72 -10.11
N ALA A 213 -8.54 17.01 -10.45
CA ALA A 213 -9.05 18.08 -9.61
C ALA A 213 -10.59 18.23 -9.72
N ASP A 214 -11.35 17.16 -9.47
CA ASP A 214 -12.82 17.18 -9.46
C ASP A 214 -13.38 17.23 -8.04
N ARG A 215 -13.89 18.40 -7.68
CA ARG A 215 -14.47 18.69 -6.36
C ARG A 215 -15.74 17.89 -6.06
N GLN A 216 -16.58 17.62 -7.07
CA GLN A 216 -17.82 16.86 -6.84
C GLN A 216 -17.49 15.41 -6.51
N SER A 217 -16.58 14.80 -7.27
CA SER A 217 -16.12 13.43 -7.03
C SER A 217 -15.35 13.32 -5.71
N ALA A 218 -14.46 14.27 -5.40
CA ALA A 218 -13.77 14.31 -4.11
C ALA A 218 -14.73 14.38 -2.91
N LEU A 219 -15.81 15.16 -3.02
CA LEU A 219 -16.84 15.21 -1.98
C LEU A 219 -17.53 13.84 -1.81
N ALA A 220 -17.88 13.18 -2.91
CA ALA A 220 -18.49 11.85 -2.89
C ALA A 220 -17.57 10.81 -2.23
N TYR A 221 -16.30 10.77 -2.62
CA TYR A 221 -15.33 9.84 -2.04
C TYR A 221 -15.07 10.11 -0.55
N GLY A 222 -14.98 11.39 -0.15
CA GLY A 222 -14.85 11.77 1.26
C GLY A 222 -16.06 11.34 2.12
N MET A 223 -17.28 11.56 1.61
CA MET A 223 -18.51 11.10 2.26
C MET A 223 -18.56 9.57 2.36
N ALA A 224 -18.15 8.86 1.31
CA ALA A 224 -18.10 7.40 1.32
C ALA A 224 -17.09 6.87 2.34
N LEU A 225 -15.88 7.45 2.43
CA LEU A 225 -14.88 7.09 3.43
C LEU A 225 -15.42 7.27 4.85
N ARG A 226 -16.01 8.44 5.14
CA ARG A 226 -16.67 8.70 6.43
C ARG A 226 -17.69 7.63 6.76
N ASP A 227 -18.60 7.36 5.84
CA ASP A 227 -19.73 6.48 6.08
C ASP A 227 -19.30 5.01 6.20
N ILE A 228 -18.27 4.59 5.48
CA ILE A 228 -17.65 3.27 5.68
C ILE A 228 -17.09 3.18 7.11
N MET A 229 -16.29 4.16 7.55
CA MET A 229 -15.72 4.15 8.91
C MET A 229 -16.80 4.15 9.98
N VAL A 230 -17.79 5.05 9.86
CA VAL A 230 -18.79 5.26 10.92
C VAL A 230 -19.83 4.16 10.91
N LYS A 231 -20.40 3.83 9.74
CA LYS A 231 -21.53 2.91 9.63
C LYS A 231 -21.11 1.46 9.55
N LEU A 232 -19.99 1.15 8.90
CA LEU A 232 -19.55 -0.23 8.68
C LEU A 232 -18.45 -0.68 9.65
N ASP A 233 -17.53 0.22 10.05
CA ASP A 233 -16.45 -0.09 11.00
C ASP A 233 -16.77 0.32 12.45
N GLY A 234 -17.86 1.05 12.68
CA GLY A 234 -18.29 1.48 14.01
C GLY A 234 -17.38 2.53 14.65
N VAL A 235 -16.58 3.23 13.85
CA VAL A 235 -15.74 4.34 14.32
C VAL A 235 -16.65 5.50 14.73
N PRO A 236 -16.48 6.08 15.94
CA PRO A 236 -17.22 7.29 16.32
C PRO A 236 -17.00 8.42 15.31
N GLU A 237 -18.05 9.15 14.95
CA GLU A 237 -17.97 10.20 13.91
C GLU A 237 -16.89 11.26 14.20
N GLN A 238 -16.66 11.59 15.47
CA GLN A 238 -15.63 12.55 15.87
C GLN A 238 -14.20 12.04 15.63
N GLN A 239 -14.02 10.73 15.45
CA GLN A 239 -12.74 10.07 15.19
C GLN A 239 -12.54 9.77 13.70
N ALA A 240 -13.55 9.96 12.85
CA ALA A 240 -13.45 9.81 11.40
C ALA A 240 -12.74 10.99 10.73
N ILE A 241 -11.74 11.60 11.37
CA ILE A 241 -10.94 12.71 10.84
C ILE A 241 -9.96 12.15 9.78
N PRO A 242 -9.76 12.81 8.62
CA PRO A 242 -10.30 14.12 8.21
C PRO A 242 -11.64 14.05 7.44
N PHE A 243 -12.36 12.94 7.51
CA PHE A 243 -13.60 12.72 6.76
C PHE A 243 -14.87 13.21 7.49
N ASN A 244 -14.74 14.02 8.54
CA ASN A 244 -15.89 14.53 9.29
C ASN A 244 -16.48 15.80 8.64
N GLY A 245 -17.65 16.23 9.15
CA GLY A 245 -18.45 17.32 8.58
C GLY A 245 -17.67 18.57 8.15
N PRO A 246 -16.87 19.21 9.02
CA PRO A 246 -16.18 20.46 8.68
C PRO A 246 -15.27 20.38 7.44
N PHE A 247 -14.54 19.27 7.27
CA PHE A 247 -13.65 19.08 6.10
C PHE A 247 -14.46 18.82 4.82
N LEU A 248 -15.51 18.01 4.91
CA LEU A 248 -16.39 17.75 3.77
C LEU A 248 -17.17 19.01 3.35
N ASP A 249 -17.53 19.86 4.30
CA ASP A 249 -18.15 21.16 4.02
C ASP A 249 -17.21 22.09 3.24
N GLU A 250 -15.92 22.10 3.57
CA GLU A 250 -14.90 22.85 2.83
C GLU A 250 -14.79 22.37 1.38
N ILE A 251 -14.69 21.05 1.15
CA ILE A 251 -14.70 20.47 -0.20
C ILE A 251 -16.00 20.81 -0.92
N GLY A 252 -17.13 20.82 -0.21
CA GLY A 252 -18.42 21.20 -0.76
C GLY A 252 -18.55 22.70 -1.12
N THR A 253 -17.58 23.54 -0.76
CA THR A 253 -17.63 24.98 -1.05
C THR A 253 -17.62 25.21 -2.56
N GLY A 254 -18.52 26.07 -3.05
CA GLY A 254 -18.65 26.37 -4.48
C GLY A 254 -19.40 25.32 -5.30
N LEU A 255 -19.83 24.20 -4.71
CA LEU A 255 -20.78 23.28 -5.35
C LEU A 255 -22.23 23.76 -5.15
N THR A 256 -23.03 23.63 -6.20
CA THR A 256 -24.49 23.83 -6.15
C THR A 256 -25.17 22.76 -5.28
N PRO A 257 -26.39 23.02 -4.77
CA PRO A 257 -27.17 22.02 -4.05
C PRO A 257 -27.36 20.72 -4.85
N GLU A 258 -27.58 20.82 -6.16
CA GLU A 258 -27.74 19.66 -7.04
C GLU A 258 -26.44 18.84 -7.17
N GLN A 259 -25.29 19.50 -7.23
CA GLN A 259 -23.98 18.82 -7.25
C GLN A 259 -23.71 18.10 -5.92
N LYS A 260 -24.04 18.74 -4.78
CA LYS A 260 -23.92 18.10 -3.46
C LYS A 260 -24.85 16.90 -3.32
N ALA A 261 -26.09 17.01 -3.79
CA ALA A 261 -27.04 15.90 -3.79
C ALA A 261 -26.55 14.72 -4.65
N ARG A 262 -25.96 15.00 -5.82
CA ARG A 262 -25.33 13.96 -6.66
C ARG A 262 -24.15 13.31 -5.97
N ALA A 263 -23.28 14.08 -5.32
CA ALA A 263 -22.15 13.54 -4.57
C ALA A 263 -22.60 12.63 -3.42
N GLN A 264 -23.66 13.01 -2.69
CA GLN A 264 -24.23 12.16 -1.64
C GLN A 264 -24.80 10.86 -2.20
N ALA A 265 -25.61 10.93 -3.26
CA ALA A 265 -26.18 9.72 -3.88
C ALA A 265 -25.09 8.77 -4.42
N HIS A 266 -24.00 9.34 -4.93
CA HIS A 266 -22.83 8.60 -5.38
C HIS A 266 -22.10 7.94 -4.21
N ALA A 267 -21.86 8.67 -3.12
CA ALA A 267 -21.28 8.14 -1.90
C ALA A 267 -22.10 6.97 -1.32
N ASP A 268 -23.42 7.13 -1.25
CA ASP A 268 -24.33 6.09 -0.75
C ASP A 268 -24.23 4.79 -1.58
N ALA A 269 -24.11 4.92 -2.91
CA ALA A 269 -23.93 3.78 -3.81
C ALA A 269 -22.59 3.05 -3.58
N ILE A 270 -21.51 3.79 -3.31
CA ILE A 270 -20.21 3.22 -2.97
C ILE A 270 -20.28 2.47 -1.62
N VAL A 271 -20.88 3.08 -0.61
CA VAL A 271 -21.03 2.49 0.74
C VAL A 271 -21.82 1.17 0.67
N ALA A 272 -22.89 1.13 -0.13
CA ALA A 272 -23.66 -0.09 -0.34
C ALA A 272 -22.81 -1.23 -0.93
N ARG A 273 -22.01 -0.95 -1.96
CA ARG A 273 -21.12 -1.95 -2.58
C ARG A 273 -20.02 -2.41 -1.62
N ALA A 274 -19.46 -1.50 -0.83
CA ALA A 274 -18.49 -1.86 0.21
C ALA A 274 -19.09 -2.81 1.27
N ALA A 275 -20.35 -2.59 1.67
CA ALA A 275 -21.05 -3.48 2.59
C ALA A 275 -21.27 -4.88 1.99
N ASP A 276 -21.69 -4.96 0.72
CA ASP A 276 -21.88 -6.23 0.01
C ASP A 276 -20.58 -7.04 -0.09
N GLN A 277 -19.46 -6.38 -0.41
CA GLN A 277 -18.14 -7.02 -0.47
C GLN A 277 -17.73 -7.64 0.87
N ARG A 278 -17.96 -6.92 1.98
CA ARG A 278 -17.64 -7.40 3.34
C ARG A 278 -18.48 -8.62 3.72
N ASP A 279 -19.77 -8.63 3.37
CA ASP A 279 -20.63 -9.80 3.63
C ASP A 279 -20.17 -11.03 2.82
N ILE A 280 -19.78 -10.86 1.55
CA ILE A 280 -19.21 -11.94 0.72
C ILE A 280 -17.93 -12.49 1.35
N ALA A 281 -17.00 -11.61 1.76
CA ALA A 281 -15.74 -12.01 2.39
C ALA A 281 -15.98 -12.81 3.69
N ASN A 282 -16.91 -12.35 4.53
CA ASN A 282 -17.30 -13.05 5.76
C ASN A 282 -17.85 -14.46 5.46
N ARG A 283 -18.71 -14.60 4.45
CA ARG A 283 -19.27 -15.91 4.05
C ARG A 283 -18.21 -16.88 3.53
N ILE A 284 -17.22 -16.42 2.77
CA ILE A 284 -16.11 -17.25 2.28
C ILE A 284 -15.23 -17.72 3.45
N SER A 285 -14.89 -16.80 4.37
CA SER A 285 -14.08 -17.11 5.55
C SER A 285 -14.71 -18.18 6.44
N ILE A 286 -16.04 -18.16 6.61
CA ILE A 286 -16.77 -19.20 7.36
C ILE A 286 -16.70 -20.56 6.65
N LYS A 287 -16.79 -20.60 5.32
CA LYS A 287 -16.72 -21.86 4.56
C LYS A 287 -15.34 -22.51 4.58
N GLN A 288 -14.27 -21.72 4.63
CA GLN A 288 -12.89 -22.26 4.71
C GLN A 288 -12.52 -22.77 6.11
N LYS A 289 -13.27 -22.38 7.15
CA LYS A 289 -13.07 -22.82 8.54
C LYS A 289 -13.88 -24.06 8.94
N LYS A 290 -14.70 -24.60 8.03
CA LYS A 290 -15.47 -25.83 8.21
C LYS A 290 -14.84 -26.97 7.42
#